data_AF-A0A151SBD8-F1
#
_entry.id   AF-A0A151SBD8-F1
#
_cell.length_a   1.000
_cell.length_b   1.000
_cell.length_c   1.000
_cell.angle_alpha   90.00
_cell.angle_beta   90.00
_cell.angle_gamma   90.00
#
_symmetry.space_group_name_H-M   'P 1'
#
loop_
_entity.id
_entity.type
_entity.pdbx_description
1 polymer ?
#
loop_
_entity_poly.entity_id
_entity_poly.type
_entity_poly.pdbx_seq_one_letter_code
_entity_poly.pdbx_strand_id
1 'polypeptide(L)'
;KVDPGKPAGLTWQRKLNNEGKAPSEFTLSLKEMIHLAPIGYRLWRHVREEVAKGKGGMIDPFAKHHVTSCHGVPLGGIGSGSIGRSYRGEFQRWQLFPRICEEKPVLANQFSVSLFILSNQ
;
A
#
# COMPACT_ATOMS: atom_id res chain seq x y z
N LYS A 1 -15.03 30.16 -4.02
CA LYS A 1 -15.82 29.10 -3.32
C LYS A 1 -15.61 27.82 -4.12
N VAL A 2 -14.99 26.80 -3.53
CA VAL A 2 -14.70 25.53 -4.24
C VAL A 2 -15.96 24.68 -4.26
N ASP A 3 -16.31 24.12 -5.42
CA ASP A 3 -17.40 23.15 -5.54
C ASP A 3 -16.97 21.82 -4.88
N PRO A 4 -17.66 21.37 -3.80
CA PRO A 4 -17.29 20.13 -3.11
C PRO A 4 -17.41 18.88 -3.99
N GLY A 5 -18.19 18.93 -5.09
CA GLY A 5 -18.37 17.81 -6.01
C GLY A 5 -17.26 17.68 -7.07
N LYS A 6 -16.42 18.70 -7.26
CA LYS A 6 -15.43 18.72 -8.33
C LYS A 6 -14.01 18.51 -7.79
N PRO A 7 -13.35 17.39 -8.11
CA PRO A 7 -11.95 17.20 -7.74
C PRO A 7 -11.04 18.21 -8.44
N ALA A 8 -9.92 18.55 -7.83
CA ALA A 8 -8.95 19.48 -8.42
C ALA A 8 -8.36 18.92 -9.73
N GLY A 9 -8.03 19.78 -10.69
CA GLY A 9 -7.63 19.34 -12.05
C GLY A 9 -6.39 18.44 -12.12
N LEU A 10 -5.51 18.49 -11.12
CA LEU A 10 -4.28 17.69 -11.04
C LEU A 10 -4.41 16.43 -10.15
N THR A 11 -5.61 16.11 -9.66
CA THR A 11 -5.79 14.90 -8.85
C THR A 11 -5.55 13.66 -9.69
N TRP A 12 -4.83 12.69 -9.12
CA TRP A 12 -4.83 11.35 -9.68
C TRP A 12 -6.24 10.76 -9.63
N GLN A 13 -6.71 10.18 -10.74
CA GLN A 13 -8.05 9.64 -10.89
C GLN A 13 -8.01 8.20 -11.40
N ARG A 14 -8.84 7.35 -10.82
CA ARG A 14 -9.03 5.97 -11.26
C ARG A 14 -10.48 5.55 -11.01
N LYS A 15 -11.06 4.79 -11.94
CA LYS A 15 -12.41 4.26 -11.78
C LYS A 15 -12.44 3.17 -10.70
N LEU A 16 -13.50 3.15 -9.91
CA LEU A 16 -13.73 2.14 -8.87
C LEU A 16 -13.82 0.72 -9.45
N ASN A 17 -14.43 0.57 -10.64
CA ASN A 17 -14.60 -0.71 -11.32
C ASN A 17 -13.37 -1.17 -12.12
N ASN A 18 -12.23 -0.47 -12.04
CA ASN A 18 -11.04 -0.85 -12.79
C ASN A 18 -10.37 -2.08 -12.16
N GLU A 19 -10.12 -3.12 -12.94
CA GLU A 19 -9.31 -4.29 -12.58
C GLU A 19 -7.85 -3.84 -12.39
N GLY A 20 -7.27 -4.15 -11.23
CA GLY A 20 -5.88 -3.80 -10.94
C GLY A 20 -4.94 -4.54 -11.88
N LYS A 21 -4.05 -3.85 -12.60
CA LYS A 21 -2.93 -4.50 -13.28
C LYS A 21 -1.88 -4.90 -12.24
N ALA A 22 -1.50 -6.17 -12.18
CA ALA A 22 -0.37 -6.56 -11.34
C ALA A 22 0.89 -5.79 -11.83
N PRO A 23 1.62 -5.11 -10.94
CA PRO A 23 2.90 -4.51 -11.31
C PRO A 23 3.83 -5.60 -11.84
N SER A 24 4.51 -5.32 -12.96
CA SER A 24 5.56 -6.22 -13.43
C SER A 24 6.79 -6.04 -12.55
N GLU A 25 7.38 -7.14 -12.11
CA GLU A 25 8.69 -7.12 -11.49
C GLU A 25 9.73 -6.70 -12.54
N PHE A 26 10.72 -5.93 -12.12
CA PHE A 26 11.89 -5.66 -12.96
C PHE A 26 12.80 -6.89 -12.93
N THR A 27 13.32 -7.29 -14.09
CA THR A 27 14.27 -8.40 -14.19
C THR A 27 15.69 -7.86 -14.25
N LEU A 28 16.61 -8.48 -13.51
CA LEU A 28 18.03 -8.15 -13.53
C LEU A 28 18.78 -9.12 -14.45
N SER A 29 19.70 -8.59 -15.25
CA SER A 29 20.66 -9.40 -15.99
C SER A 29 21.75 -9.96 -15.05
N LEU A 30 22.42 -11.03 -15.47
CA LEU A 30 23.51 -11.64 -14.70
C LEU A 30 24.66 -10.66 -14.40
N LYS A 31 24.98 -9.77 -15.35
CA LYS A 31 26.02 -8.76 -15.19
C LYS A 31 25.64 -7.74 -14.11
N GLU A 32 24.39 -7.29 -14.09
CA GLU A 32 23.88 -6.39 -13.06
C GLU A 32 23.85 -7.05 -11.69
N MET A 33 23.47 -8.33 -11.61
CA MET A 33 23.49 -9.09 -10.37
C MET A 33 24.90 -9.18 -9.76
N ILE A 34 25.92 -9.46 -10.57
CA ILE A 34 27.31 -9.48 -10.12
C ILE A 34 27.75 -8.08 -9.64
N HIS A 35 27.37 -7.04 -10.39
CA HIS A 35 27.71 -5.66 -10.04
C HIS A 35 27.04 -5.19 -8.74
N LEU A 36 25.80 -5.64 -8.47
CA LEU A 36 25.03 -5.33 -7.28
C LEU A 36 25.33 -6.25 -6.09
N ALA A 37 26.06 -7.36 -6.28
CA ALA A 37 26.37 -8.31 -5.22
C ALA A 37 27.04 -7.67 -3.97
N PRO A 38 27.99 -6.71 -4.09
CA PRO A 38 28.60 -6.07 -2.93
C PRO A 38 27.59 -5.28 -2.08
N ILE A 39 26.63 -4.59 -2.70
CA ILE A 39 25.61 -3.83 -1.96
C ILE A 39 24.54 -4.75 -1.39
N GLY A 40 24.14 -5.79 -2.13
CA GLY A 40 23.21 -6.82 -1.66
C GLY A 40 23.74 -7.51 -0.40
N TYR A 41 25.02 -7.89 -0.39
CA TYR A 41 25.65 -8.51 0.77
C TYR A 41 25.70 -7.57 1.99
N ARG A 42 26.06 -6.29 1.80
CA ARG A 42 26.05 -5.29 2.89
C ARG A 42 24.66 -5.13 3.50
N LEU A 43 23.64 -5.03 2.65
CA LEU A 43 22.26 -4.84 3.08
C LEU A 43 21.72 -6.08 3.79
N TRP A 44 22.02 -7.27 3.26
CA TRP A 44 21.66 -8.54 3.89
C TRP A 44 22.29 -8.69 5.27
N ARG A 45 23.58 -8.37 5.41
CA ARG A 45 24.27 -8.38 6.71
C ARG A 45 23.60 -7.41 7.68
N HIS A 46 23.28 -6.19 7.23
CA HIS A 46 22.62 -5.19 8.05
C HIS A 46 21.22 -5.63 8.53
N VAL A 47 20.41 -6.21 7.62
CA VAL A 47 19.10 -6.76 7.98
C VAL A 47 19.24 -7.85 9.04
N ARG A 48 20.21 -8.77 8.88
CA ARG A 48 20.46 -9.83 9.88
C ARG A 48 20.89 -9.28 11.24
N GLU A 49 21.74 -8.26 11.26
CA GLU A 49 22.18 -7.61 12.50
C GLU A 49 21.03 -6.90 13.22
N GLU A 50 20.14 -6.21 12.49
CA GLU A 50 18.96 -5.56 13.09
C GLU A 50 17.97 -6.60 13.62
N VAL A 51 17.71 -7.67 12.87
CA VAL A 51 16.87 -8.79 13.33
C VAL A 51 17.44 -9.43 14.59
N ALA A 52 18.76 -9.63 14.67
CA ALA A 52 19.42 -10.16 15.87
C ALA A 52 19.28 -9.24 17.09
N LYS A 53 19.17 -7.93 16.90
CA LYS A 53 18.89 -6.94 17.95
C LYS A 53 17.40 -6.86 18.32
N GLY A 54 16.54 -7.71 17.74
CA GLY A 54 15.09 -7.67 17.91
C GLY A 54 14.42 -6.47 17.21
N LYS A 55 15.15 -5.79 16.31
CA LYS A 55 14.68 -4.62 15.57
C LYS A 55 14.38 -5.04 14.13
N GLY A 56 13.11 -5.03 13.73
CA GLY A 56 12.77 -5.14 12.30
C GLY A 56 13.34 -3.95 11.53
N GLY A 57 13.98 -4.17 10.39
CA GLY A 57 14.42 -3.10 9.50
C GLY A 57 13.22 -2.30 8.98
N MET A 58 13.40 -0.99 8.72
CA MET A 58 12.32 -0.16 8.17
C MET A 58 11.90 -0.61 6.75
N ILE A 59 12.87 -1.05 5.96
CA ILE A 59 12.67 -1.66 4.64
C ILE A 59 13.55 -2.90 4.60
N ASP A 60 12.92 -4.06 4.42
CA ASP A 60 13.62 -5.30 4.11
C ASP A 60 13.40 -5.63 2.63
N PRO A 61 14.42 -5.45 1.77
CA PRO A 61 14.34 -5.74 0.34
C PRO A 61 14.42 -7.24 0.03
N PHE A 62 14.76 -8.08 1.01
CA PHE A 62 14.84 -9.53 0.84
C PHE A 62 13.57 -10.24 1.34
N ALA A 63 12.72 -9.53 2.10
CA ALA A 63 11.40 -10.02 2.48
C ALA A 63 10.42 -9.97 1.31
N LYS A 64 9.55 -10.98 1.22
CA LYS A 64 8.47 -11.01 0.23
C LYS A 64 7.33 -10.11 0.71
N HIS A 65 7.01 -9.10 -0.09
CA HIS A 65 5.86 -8.20 0.15
C HIS A 65 4.70 -8.54 -0.79
N HIS A 66 3.47 -8.23 -0.38
CA HIS A 66 2.30 -8.42 -1.22
C HIS A 66 2.17 -7.26 -2.22
N VAL A 67 2.71 -7.45 -3.42
CA VAL A 67 2.64 -6.41 -4.45
C VAL A 67 1.22 -6.31 -5.00
N THR A 68 0.51 -5.22 -4.67
CA THR A 68 -0.81 -4.90 -5.24
C THR A 68 -0.79 -3.55 -5.96
N SER A 69 -1.62 -3.36 -6.99
CA SER A 69 -1.79 -2.04 -7.64
C SER A 69 -3.00 -1.26 -7.13
N CYS A 70 -3.66 -1.79 -6.11
CA CYS A 70 -4.87 -1.26 -5.51
C CYS A 70 -4.55 -0.42 -4.27
N HIS A 71 -3.71 0.60 -4.44
CA HIS A 71 -3.36 1.52 -3.36
C HIS A 71 -4.11 2.85 -3.48
N GLY A 72 -4.19 3.58 -2.37
CA GLY A 72 -4.74 4.93 -2.27
C GLY A 72 -3.98 5.75 -1.24
N VAL A 73 -4.46 6.96 -0.98
CA VAL A 73 -3.83 7.89 -0.03
C VAL A 73 -4.03 7.37 1.39
N PRO A 74 -2.97 7.22 2.19
CA PRO A 74 -3.09 6.75 3.56
C PRO A 74 -3.85 7.76 4.42
N LEU A 75 -4.64 7.23 5.34
CA LEU A 75 -5.36 7.99 6.35
C LEU A 75 -4.62 7.86 7.68
N GLY A 76 -4.06 8.94 8.19
CA GLY A 76 -3.33 8.94 9.46
C GLY A 76 -2.50 10.20 9.65
N GLY A 77 -2.36 10.61 10.91
CA GLY A 77 -1.47 11.70 11.30
C GLY A 77 -0.03 11.24 11.47
N ILE A 78 0.92 12.17 11.45
CA ILE A 78 2.32 11.89 11.76
C ILE A 78 2.40 11.31 13.17
N GLY A 79 3.04 10.13 13.32
CA GLY A 79 3.23 9.45 14.60
C GLY A 79 2.01 8.66 15.12
N SER A 80 0.84 8.75 14.47
CA SER A 80 -0.39 8.05 14.90
C SER A 80 -0.55 6.64 14.30
N GLY A 81 0.30 6.28 13.34
CA GLY A 81 0.04 5.17 12.43
C GLY A 81 -0.91 5.58 11.29
N SER A 82 -1.00 4.74 10.26
CA SER A 82 -1.82 5.02 9.09
C SER A 82 -2.59 3.80 8.58
N ILE A 83 -3.72 4.07 7.92
CA ILE A 83 -4.55 3.07 7.27
C ILE A 83 -4.71 3.45 5.79
N GLY A 84 -4.15 2.64 4.90
CA GLY A 84 -4.27 2.79 3.47
C GLY A 84 -5.55 2.14 2.95
N ARG A 85 -6.37 2.95 2.29
CA ARG A 85 -7.54 2.48 1.55
C ARG A 85 -7.21 2.26 0.09
N SER A 86 -7.76 1.20 -0.50
CA SER A 86 -7.67 0.97 -1.93
C SER A 86 -8.55 1.96 -2.69
N TYR A 87 -8.24 2.22 -3.96
CA TYR A 87 -9.15 3.00 -4.81
C TYR A 87 -10.52 2.31 -4.99
N ARG A 88 -10.65 1.01 -4.70
CA ARG A 88 -11.94 0.29 -4.70
C ARG A 88 -12.74 0.50 -3.40
N GLY A 89 -12.13 1.11 -2.38
CA GLY A 89 -12.77 1.43 -1.10
C GLY A 89 -12.43 0.48 0.04
N GLU A 90 -11.64 -0.56 -0.20
CA GLU A 90 -11.23 -1.56 0.80
C GLU A 90 -10.19 -0.97 1.77
N PHE A 91 -10.25 -1.38 3.04
CA PHE A 91 -9.22 -1.07 4.02
C PHE A 91 -8.21 -2.21 4.04
N GLN A 92 -7.04 -2.00 3.42
CA GLN A 92 -6.11 -3.08 3.12
C GLN A 92 -4.70 -2.91 3.69
N ARG A 93 -4.21 -1.68 3.91
CA ARG A 93 -2.82 -1.44 4.33
C ARG A 93 -2.78 -0.86 5.74
N TRP A 94 -2.35 -1.65 6.71
CA TRP A 94 -2.36 -1.28 8.12
C TRP A 94 -0.93 -0.99 8.57
N GLN A 95 -0.67 0.27 8.93
CA GLN A 95 0.60 0.74 9.49
C GLN A 95 0.34 1.34 10.88
N LEU A 96 -0.34 0.57 11.74
CA LEU A 96 -0.73 1.02 13.07
C LEU A 96 0.46 1.05 14.02
N PHE A 97 1.32 0.05 13.92
CA PHE A 97 2.55 -0.03 14.69
C PHE A 97 3.73 0.32 13.81
N PRO A 98 4.72 1.09 14.31
CA PRO A 98 5.94 1.37 13.57
C PRO A 98 6.57 0.07 13.05
N ARG A 99 7.02 0.09 11.78
CA ARG A 99 7.70 -1.02 11.09
C ARG A 99 6.81 -2.22 10.72
N ILE A 100 5.60 -2.33 11.28
CA ILE A 100 4.65 -3.38 10.91
C ILE A 100 3.75 -2.82 9.81
N CYS A 101 3.75 -3.48 8.65
CA CYS A 101 2.87 -3.19 7.54
C CYS A 101 2.09 -4.46 7.21
N GLU A 102 0.80 -4.48 7.53
CA GLU A 102 -0.06 -5.61 7.18
C GLU A 102 -0.90 -5.25 5.96
N GLU A 103 -0.80 -6.06 4.91
CA GLU A 103 -1.48 -5.84 3.62
C GLU A 103 -2.63 -6.84 3.44
N LYS A 104 -3.57 -6.84 4.39
CA LYS A 104 -4.74 -7.72 4.38
C LYS A 104 -6.04 -6.91 4.38
N PRO A 105 -6.91 -7.10 3.37
CA PRO A 105 -8.21 -6.45 3.35
C PRO A 105 -9.10 -6.97 4.47
N VAL A 106 -9.71 -6.05 5.23
CA VAL A 106 -10.73 -6.38 6.23
C VAL A 106 -12.10 -6.09 5.64
N LEU A 107 -12.78 -7.13 5.14
CA LEU A 107 -14.06 -7.01 4.43
C LEU A 107 -15.19 -6.41 5.27
N ALA A 108 -15.11 -6.52 6.60
CA ALA A 108 -16.07 -5.91 7.51
C ALA A 108 -16.03 -4.36 7.48
N ASN A 109 -14.90 -3.77 7.08
CA ASN A 109 -14.73 -2.32 7.03
C ASN A 109 -15.16 -1.82 5.65
N GLN A 110 -16.41 -1.37 5.54
CA GLN A 110 -16.97 -0.87 4.29
C GLN A 110 -18.01 0.21 4.53
N PHE A 111 -18.27 1.01 3.49
CA PHE A 111 -19.41 1.91 3.47
C PHE A 111 -20.51 1.27 2.62
N SER A 112 -21.73 1.24 3.14
CA SER A 112 -22.90 0.72 2.45
C SER A 112 -23.98 1.80 2.41
N VAL A 113 -24.73 1.82 1.31
CA VAL A 113 -25.82 2.78 1.10
C VAL A 113 -27.10 2.01 0.82
N SER A 114 -28.19 2.41 1.47
CA SER A 114 -29.54 1.93 1.18
C SER A 114 -30.36 3.10 0.66
N LEU A 115 -31.07 2.87 -0.44
CA LEU A 115 -31.97 3.85 -1.05
C LEU A 115 -33.40 3.30 -0.97
N PHE A 116 -34.31 4.07 -0.41
CA PHE A 116 -35.73 3.75 -0.42
C PHE A 116 -36.45 4.67 -1.40
N ILE A 117 -37.06 4.07 -2.44
CA ILE A 117 -37.83 4.80 -3.43
C ILE A 117 -39.29 4.67 -3.05
N LEU A 118 -39.88 5.77 -2.59
CA LEU A 118 -41.32 5.88 -2.40
C LEU A 118 -41.97 6.08 -3.77
N SER A 119 -42.68 5.06 -4.27
CA SER A 119 -43.63 5.26 -5.36
C SER A 119 -44.91 5.85 -4.77
N ASN A 120 -45.20 7.12 -5.07
CA ASN A 120 -46.55 7.62 -4.91
C ASN A 120 -47.43 6.94 -5.97
N GLN A 121 -48.45 6.20 -5.52
CA GLN A 121 -49.62 5.90 -6.35
C GLN A 121 -50.42 7.18 -6.59
#